data_AF-A0A959G1I8-F1
#
_entry.id   AF-A0A959G1I8-F1
#
_cell.length_a   1.000
_cell.length_b   1.000
_cell.length_c   1.000
_cell.angle_alpha   90.00
_cell.angle_beta   90.00
_cell.angle_gamma   90.00
#
_symmetry.space_group_name_H-M   'P 1'
#
loop_
_entity.id
_entity.type
_entity.pdbx_description
1 polymer ?
#
loop_
_entity_poly.entity_id
_entity_poly.type
_entity_poly.pdbx_seq_one_letter_code
_entity_poly.pdbx_strand_id
1 'polypeptide(L)' 'MNRIILVFALVFSLGQALWAQQTNSPTLEKALLWEISGNDLPKHSYLYGTIHMIDSKDFYISPEVKKAFKTADLVT' A
#
# COMPACT_ATOMS: atom_id res chain seq x y z
N MET A 1 36.25 2.56 -32.97
CA MET A 1 36.00 3.04 -31.60
C MET A 1 34.59 3.62 -31.44
N ASN A 2 34.23 4.67 -32.20
CA ASN A 2 32.91 5.32 -32.08
C ASN A 2 31.70 4.41 -32.36
N ARG A 3 31.79 3.49 -33.33
CA ARG A 3 30.69 2.56 -33.66
C ARG A 3 30.35 1.58 -32.53
N ILE A 4 31.35 1.15 -31.77
CA ILE A 4 31.16 0.22 -30.64
C ILE A 4 30.48 0.95 -29.48
N ILE A 5 30.89 2.20 -29.22
CA ILE A 5 30.29 3.06 -28.18
C ILE A 5 28.80 3.32 -28.47
N LEU A 6 28.43 3.54 -29.74
CA LEU A 6 27.03 3.74 -30.14
C LEU A 6 26.16 2.50 -29.91
N VAL A 7 26.71 1.30 -30.13
CA VAL A 7 25.98 0.04 -29.87
C VAL A 7 25.78 -0.15 -28.36
N PHE A 8 26.79 0.12 -27.54
CA PHE A 8 26.65 0.05 -26.08
C PHE A 8 25.64 1.08 -25.54
N ALA A 9 25.65 2.31 -26.07
CA ALA A 9 24.68 3.33 -25.67
C ALA A 9 23.23 2.96 -26.06
N LEU A 10 23.04 2.33 -27.23
CA LEU A 10 21.72 1.87 -27.70
C LEU A 10 21.20 0.70 -26.85
N VAL A 11 22.05 -0.24 -26.47
CA VAL A 11 21.66 -1.38 -25.63
C VAL A 11 21.32 -0.90 -24.20
N PHE A 12 22.07 0.07 -23.68
CA PHE A 12 21.81 0.66 -22.37
C PHE A 12 20.49 1.43 -22.31
N SER A 13 20.15 2.19 -23.36
CA SER A 13 18.89 2.94 -23.42
C SER A 13 17.66 2.03 -23.59
N LEU A 14 17.79 0.91 -24.32
CA LEU A 14 16.71 -0.08 -24.47
C LEU A 14 16.48 -0.91 -23.19
N GLY A 15 17.52 -1.13 -22.38
CA GLY A 15 17.42 -1.89 -21.12
C GLY A 15 16.60 -1.20 -20.02
N GLN A 16 16.45 0.13 -20.09
CA GLN A 16 15.74 0.92 -19.07
C GLN A 16 14.21 0.71 -19.09
N ALA A 17 13.65 0.25 -20.21
CA ALA A 17 12.21 0.00 -20.35
C ALA A 17 11.74 -1.30 -19.66
N LEU A 18 12.65 -2.23 -19.37
CA LEU A 18 12.32 -3.54 -18.77
C LEU A 18 12.06 -3.46 -17.25
N TRP A 19 12.37 -2.31 -16.62
CA TRP A 19 12.24 -2.09 -15.17
C TRP A 19 11.14 -1.08 -14.84
N ALA A 20 10.38 -0.63 -15.85
CA ALA A 20 9.24 0.25 -15.64
C ALA A 20 8.03 -0.56 -15.15
N GLN A 21 7.81 -0.51 -13.84
CA GLN A 21 6.62 -0.95 -13.08
C GLN A 21 6.34 -2.46 -12.94
N GLN A 22 6.93 -3.05 -11.90
CA GLN A 22 6.27 -4.10 -11.11
C GLN A 22 5.43 -3.41 -10.01
N THR A 23 4.18 -3.04 -10.30
CA THR A 23 3.25 -2.60 -9.25
C THR A 23 2.71 -3.83 -8.53
N ASN A 24 3.50 -4.38 -7.61
CA ASN A 24 3.01 -5.29 -6.56
C ASN A 24 2.17 -4.51 -5.54
N SER A 25 1.24 -3.68 -6.01
CA SER A 25 0.28 -3.04 -5.12
C SER A 25 -0.67 -4.14 -4.66
N PRO A 26 -0.76 -4.42 -3.36
CA PRO A 26 -1.78 -5.32 -2.86
C PRO A 26 -3.15 -4.81 -3.35
N THR A 27 -4.06 -5.73 -3.68
CA THR A 27 -5.44 -5.40 -4.03
C THR A 27 -6.13 -4.81 -2.80
N LEU A 28 -6.02 -3.49 -2.64
CA LEU A 28 -6.51 -2.73 -1.48
C LEU A 28 -8.00 -2.37 -1.57
N GLU A 29 -8.69 -2.74 -2.65
CA GLU A 29 -9.98 -2.11 -3.02
C GLU A 29 -11.12 -2.23 -1.99
N LYS A 30 -11.00 -3.01 -0.90
CA LYS A 30 -12.12 -3.28 0.01
C LYS A 30 -11.75 -3.41 1.49
N ALA A 31 -10.65 -2.81 1.94
CA ALA A 31 -10.32 -2.80 3.37
C ALA A 31 -11.16 -1.76 4.14
N LEU A 32 -11.76 -2.16 5.27
CA LEU A 32 -12.38 -1.21 6.22
C LEU A 32 -11.34 -0.57 7.14
N LEU A 33 -10.16 -1.18 7.31
CA LEU A 33 -9.08 -0.67 8.15
C LEU A 33 -7.90 -0.26 7.28
N TRP A 34 -7.53 1.01 7.36
CA TRP A 34 -6.41 1.59 6.62
C TRP A 34 -5.30 1.98 7.58
N GLU A 35 -4.09 1.50 7.34
CA GLU A 35 -2.91 1.94 8.09
C GLU A 35 -2.32 3.20 7.45
N ILE A 36 -2.02 4.18 8.30
CA ILE A 36 -1.35 5.44 7.96
C ILE A 36 0.02 5.40 8.64
N SER A 37 1.07 5.36 7.83
CA SER A 37 2.47 5.30 8.25
C SER A 37 3.35 6.22 7.40
N GLY A 38 4.55 6.57 7.88
CA GLY A 38 5.48 7.46 7.18
C GLY A 38 5.43 8.90 7.69
N ASN A 39 5.97 9.87 6.94
CA ASN A 39 6.01 11.31 7.29
C ASN A 39 6.46 11.57 8.74
N ASP A 40 7.53 10.90 9.17
CA ASP A 40 8.10 10.98 10.52
C ASP A 40 7.11 10.66 11.66
N LEU A 41 6.01 9.95 11.36
CA LEU A 41 5.08 9.47 12.38
C LEU A 41 5.79 8.47 13.31
N PRO A 42 5.86 8.75 14.63
CA PRO A 42 6.54 7.88 15.58
C PRO A 42 5.76 6.59 15.88
N LYS A 43 4.46 6.58 15.57
CA LYS A 43 3.57 5.42 15.71
C LYS A 43 2.62 5.36 14.51
N HIS A 44 2.19 4.16 14.17
CA HIS A 44 1.18 3.93 13.14
C HIS A 44 -0.17 4.49 13.58
N SER A 45 -0.89 5.11 12.64
CA SER A 45 -2.26 5.56 12.81
C SER A 45 -3.18 4.70 11.96
N TYR A 46 -4.47 4.62 12.31
CA TYR A 46 -5.43 3.81 11.57
C TYR A 46 -6.70 4.62 11.29
N LEU A 47 -7.21 4.51 10.06
CA LEU A 47 -8.53 5.01 9.67
C LEU A 47 -9.47 3.82 9.50
N TYR A 48 -10.53 3.78 10.30
CA TYR A 48 -11.61 2.82 10.14
C TYR A 48 -12.73 3.44 9.31
N GLY A 49 -13.05 2.82 8.18
CA GLY A 49 -14.07 3.27 7.24
C GLY A 49 -15.49 3.07 7.76
N THR A 50 -16.45 3.64 7.04
CA THR A 50 -17.87 3.54 7.37
C THR A 50 -18.54 2.37 6.68
N ILE A 51 -19.42 1.67 7.39
CA ILE A 51 -20.29 0.65 6.81
C ILE A 51 -21.63 1.31 6.48
N HIS A 52 -21.95 1.42 5.18
CA HIS A 52 -23.17 2.10 4.73
C HIS A 52 -24.43 1.25 4.94
N MET A 53 -24.32 -0.07 4.71
CA MET A 53 -25.41 -1.03 4.89
C MET A 53 -24.82 -2.39 5.25
N ILE A 54 -25.26 -2.98 6.36
CA ILE A 54 -24.93 -4.34 6.78
C ILE A 54 -26.07 -4.89 7.64
N ASP A 55 -26.46 -6.14 7.41
CA ASP A 55 -27.42 -6.80 8.29
C ASP A 55 -26.75 -7.14 9.62
N SER A 56 -27.51 -7.09 10.73
CA SER A 56 -26.96 -7.34 12.07
C SER A 56 -26.30 -8.71 12.21
N LYS A 57 -26.77 -9.73 11.48
CA LYS A 57 -26.20 -11.09 11.48
C LYS A 57 -24.84 -11.18 10.78
N ASP A 58 -24.58 -10.25 9.87
CA ASP A 58 -23.39 -10.22 9.02
C ASP A 58 -22.36 -9.20 9.53
N PHE A 59 -22.70 -8.38 10.54
CA PHE A 59 -21.76 -7.49 11.19
C PHE A 59 -20.76 -8.24 12.06
N TYR A 60 -19.48 -8.07 11.74
CA TYR A 60 -18.37 -8.57 12.54
C TYR A 60 -17.22 -7.57 12.58
N ILE A 61 -16.44 -7.61 13.66
CA ILE A 61 -15.20 -6.85 13.80
C ILE A 61 -14.04 -7.83 13.67
N SER A 62 -13.19 -7.62 12.66
CA SER A 62 -12.07 -8.51 12.38
C SER A 62 -11.02 -8.45 13.51
N PRO A 63 -10.20 -9.51 13.68
CA PRO A 63 -9.12 -9.51 14.66
C PRO A 63 -8.13 -8.35 14.50
N GLU A 64 -7.86 -7.92 13.27
CA GLU A 64 -6.96 -6.83 12.93
C GLU A 64 -7.50 -5.50 13.43
N VAL A 65 -8.81 -5.25 13.23
CA VAL A 65 -9.49 -4.08 13.78
C VAL A 65 -9.41 -4.11 15.31
N LYS A 66 -9.74 -5.24 15.95
CA LYS A 66 -9.63 -5.35 17.43
C LYS A 66 -8.22 -5.05 17.93
N LYS A 67 -7.20 -5.53 17.22
CA LYS A 67 -5.79 -5.26 17.56
C LYS A 67 -5.48 -3.78 17.46
N ALA A 68 -5.81 -3.14 16.33
CA ALA A 68 -5.56 -1.72 16.11
C ALA A 68 -6.22 -0.84 17.19
N PHE A 69 -7.50 -1.10 17.51
CA PHE A 69 -8.20 -0.40 18.58
C PHE A 69 -7.57 -0.61 19.97
N LYS A 70 -7.08 -1.83 20.27
CA LYS A 70 -6.45 -2.13 21.56
C LYS A 70 -5.09 -1.46 21.74
N THR A 71 -4.34 -1.29 20.65
CA THR A 71 -2.99 -0.72 20.68
C THR A 71 -2.97 0.80 20.44
N ALA A 72 -4.08 1.39 20.02
CA ALA A 72 -4.18 2.82 19.81
C ALA A 72 -4.08 3.58 21.13
N ASP A 73 -3.27 4.64 21.16
CA ASP A 73 -3.19 5.54 22.31
C ASP A 73 -4.49 6.36 22.48
N LEU A 74 -5.22 6.60 21.38
CA LEU A 74 -6.46 7.36 21.31
C LEU A 74 -7.41 6.78 20.26
N VAL A 75 -8.69 6.74 20.58
CA VAL A 75 -9.78 6.38 19.67
C VAL A 75 -10.82 7.50 19.75
N THR A 76 -11.22 8.05 18.60
CA THR A 76 -12.17 9.17 18.48
C THR A 76 -13.32 8.84 17.55
#